data_AF-X1L084-F1
#
_entry.id   AF-X1L084-F1
#
_cell.length_a   1.000
_cell.length_b   1.000
_cell.length_c   1.000
_cell.angle_alpha   90.00
_cell.angle_beta   90.00
_cell.angle_gamma   90.00
#
_symmetry.space_group_name_H-M   'P 1'
#
loop_
_entity.id
_entity.type
_entity.pdbx_description
1 polymer ?
#
loop_
_entity_poly.entity_id
_entity_poly.type
_entity_poly.pdbx_seq_one_letter_code
_entity_poly.pdbx_strand_id
1 'polypeptide(L)'
;GKVRRGIGTVRQDVNVSIRGGARVEIKGVPKSGVIKNLVHYETIRQRSLLFLKEEIKTRGISINTFSTKTIDCTEIFAKTKSKPIAEAIKKGAVVGAIKICGFAGLLNYKISPNRTFADDVKGRIRVIACLDKPPILFHSDAEAEDYPDKKEWQKLKKALNANYTDSIAIVWGENEDVNTALSEIAIRIKEAIVGIPNETRQVLTTGETDFERILPGPNRMYPDTDSAPIPISNTLLEDIKSRLPHSPYFYVTPYFYTEFF
;
A
#
# COMPACT_ATOMS: atom_id res chain seq x y z
N GLY A 1 -1.27 35.31 -14.57
CA GLY A 1 -1.42 34.98 -13.13
C GLY A 1 -0.07 34.98 -12.44
N LYS A 2 -0.01 35.18 -11.12
CA LYS A 2 1.23 35.26 -10.32
C LYS A 2 1.68 33.93 -9.69
N VAL A 3 1.01 32.82 -10.01
CA VAL A 3 1.31 31.49 -9.48
C VAL A 3 2.41 30.84 -10.32
N ARG A 4 3.33 30.13 -9.67
CA ARG A 4 4.39 29.37 -10.35
C ARG A 4 3.79 28.29 -11.26
N ARG A 5 4.38 28.11 -12.44
CA ARG A 5 3.98 27.10 -13.45
C ARG A 5 5.17 26.20 -13.77
N GLY A 6 4.93 24.93 -14.06
CA GLY A 6 5.96 23.96 -14.41
C GLY A 6 5.86 22.68 -13.59
N ILE A 7 6.79 21.75 -13.83
CA ILE A 7 6.87 20.49 -13.09
C ILE A 7 7.21 20.80 -11.62
N GLY A 8 6.51 20.14 -10.68
CA GLY A 8 6.75 20.30 -9.25
C GLY A 8 6.21 21.60 -8.63
N THR A 9 5.53 22.46 -9.40
CA THR A 9 4.95 23.71 -8.85
C THR A 9 3.59 23.51 -8.20
N VAL A 10 3.01 22.32 -8.31
CA VAL A 10 1.73 21.94 -7.72
C VAL A 10 1.90 20.63 -6.97
N ARG A 11 1.38 20.57 -5.74
CA ARG A 11 1.26 19.35 -4.95
C ARG A 11 -0.23 19.09 -4.72
N GLN A 12 -0.65 17.87 -4.98
CA GLN A 12 -2.03 17.43 -4.79
C GLN A 12 -1.98 16.12 -4.02
N ASP A 13 -2.68 16.10 -2.89
CA ASP A 13 -2.90 14.90 -2.09
C ASP A 13 -4.41 14.70 -1.96
N VAL A 14 -4.87 13.45 -2.00
CA VAL A 14 -6.30 13.11 -1.95
C VAL A 14 -6.55 12.23 -0.74
N ASN A 15 -7.58 12.53 0.03
CA ASN A 15 -7.99 11.70 1.16
C ASN A 15 -9.25 10.94 0.77
N VAL A 16 -9.23 9.61 0.91
CA VAL A 16 -10.36 8.74 0.56
C VAL A 16 -10.75 7.91 1.77
N SER A 17 -12.06 7.76 1.98
CA SER A 17 -12.63 6.89 3.01
C SER A 17 -13.99 6.38 2.56
N ILE A 18 -14.34 5.16 2.98
CA ILE A 18 -15.69 4.60 2.83
C ILE A 18 -16.29 4.28 4.19
N ARG A 19 -17.61 4.10 4.26
CA ARG A 19 -18.27 3.64 5.49
C ARG A 19 -17.73 2.27 5.91
N GLY A 20 -17.32 2.15 7.16
CA GLY A 20 -16.65 0.94 7.70
C GLY A 20 -15.16 0.83 7.36
N GLY A 21 -14.66 1.68 6.45
CA GLY A 21 -13.26 1.77 6.08
C GLY A 21 -12.45 2.70 6.98
N ALA A 22 -11.36 3.22 6.43
CA ALA A 22 -10.42 4.10 7.12
C ALA A 22 -10.08 5.32 6.25
N ARG A 23 -9.58 6.38 6.87
CA ARG A 23 -9.08 7.54 6.11
C ARG A 23 -7.70 7.18 5.57
N VAL A 24 -7.59 7.17 4.25
CA VAL A 24 -6.33 6.91 3.55
C VAL A 24 -5.90 8.16 2.80
N GLU A 25 -4.66 8.59 3.03
CA GLU A 25 -4.05 9.71 2.30
C GLU A 25 -3.33 9.17 1.08
N ILE A 26 -3.65 9.68 -0.11
CA ILE A 26 -2.96 9.36 -1.37
C ILE A 26 -2.08 10.56 -1.72
N LYS A 27 -0.77 10.37 -1.68
CA LYS A 27 0.21 11.42 -1.93
C LYS A 27 0.70 11.47 -3.37
N GLY A 28 1.10 12.66 -3.79
CA GLY A 28 1.81 12.86 -5.06
C GLY A 28 0.91 12.66 -6.27
N VAL A 29 -0.34 13.13 -6.20
CA VAL A 29 -1.28 13.03 -7.31
C VAL A 29 -0.76 13.89 -8.48
N PRO A 30 -0.45 13.28 -9.64
CA PRO A 30 0.32 13.95 -10.69
C PRO A 30 -0.52 14.98 -11.47
N LYS A 31 -1.82 14.73 -11.61
CA LYS A 31 -2.76 15.60 -12.33
C LYS A 31 -4.17 15.43 -11.78
N SER A 32 -4.93 16.53 -11.78
CA SER A 32 -6.31 16.55 -11.25
C SER A 32 -7.24 15.55 -11.94
N GLY A 33 -7.05 15.31 -13.24
CA GLY A 33 -7.86 14.34 -13.99
C GLY A 33 -7.75 12.89 -13.51
N VAL A 34 -6.70 12.54 -12.76
CA VAL A 34 -6.50 11.17 -12.22
C VAL A 34 -7.24 10.96 -10.90
N ILE A 35 -7.67 12.04 -10.22
CA ILE A 35 -8.34 11.98 -8.91
C ILE A 35 -9.57 11.05 -8.96
N LYS A 36 -10.36 11.11 -10.04
CA LYS A 36 -11.54 10.24 -10.20
C LYS A 36 -11.17 8.75 -10.14
N ASN A 37 -10.11 8.35 -10.85
CA ASN A 37 -9.65 6.96 -10.88
C ASN A 37 -9.04 6.54 -9.53
N LEU A 38 -8.29 7.43 -8.87
CA LEU A 38 -7.72 7.16 -7.56
C LEU A 38 -8.80 6.91 -6.51
N VAL A 39 -9.83 7.76 -6.48
CA VAL A 39 -10.98 7.59 -5.58
C VAL A 39 -11.70 6.28 -5.89
N HIS A 40 -11.89 5.95 -7.17
CA HIS A 40 -12.54 4.71 -7.60
C HIS A 40 -11.79 3.46 -7.13
N TYR A 41 -10.49 3.36 -7.43
CA TYR A 41 -9.69 2.18 -7.06
C TYR A 41 -9.47 2.07 -5.55
N GLU A 42 -9.28 3.18 -4.85
CA GLU A 42 -9.15 3.15 -3.38
C GLU A 42 -10.48 2.74 -2.73
N THR A 43 -11.62 3.15 -3.28
CA THR A 43 -12.94 2.67 -2.85
C THR A 43 -13.09 1.15 -3.04
N ILE A 44 -12.66 0.63 -4.19
CA ILE A 44 -12.66 -0.82 -4.45
C ILE A 44 -11.74 -1.53 -3.46
N ARG A 45 -10.53 -1.01 -3.23
CA ARG A 45 -9.56 -1.59 -2.28
C ARG A 45 -10.13 -1.69 -0.88
N GLN A 46 -10.64 -0.60 -0.33
CA GLN A 46 -11.21 -0.61 1.02
C GLN A 46 -12.41 -1.54 1.13
N ARG A 47 -13.31 -1.56 0.13
CA ARG A 47 -14.46 -2.46 0.11
C ARG A 47 -14.04 -3.92 0.05
N SER A 48 -13.09 -4.25 -0.80
CA SER A 48 -12.56 -5.62 -0.92
C SER A 48 -11.87 -6.07 0.37
N LEU A 49 -11.14 -5.18 1.05
CA LEU A 49 -10.55 -5.47 2.36
C LEU A 49 -11.60 -5.70 3.46
N LEU A 50 -12.75 -5.03 3.41
CA LEU A 50 -13.87 -5.33 4.31
C LEU A 50 -14.46 -6.71 4.05
N PHE A 51 -14.60 -7.11 2.78
CA PHE A 51 -15.04 -8.47 2.46
C PHE A 51 -14.01 -9.53 2.85
N LEU A 52 -12.72 -9.25 2.65
CA LEU A 52 -11.64 -10.10 3.15
C LEU A 52 -11.72 -10.25 4.67
N LYS A 53 -11.96 -9.16 5.41
CA LYS A 53 -12.16 -9.21 6.87
C LYS A 53 -13.32 -10.12 7.26
N GLU A 54 -14.46 -10.02 6.59
CA GLU A 54 -15.60 -10.90 6.90
C GLU A 54 -15.28 -12.36 6.56
N GLU A 55 -14.56 -12.64 5.47
CA GLU A 55 -14.08 -13.98 5.12
C GLU A 55 -13.08 -14.55 6.13
N ILE A 56 -12.20 -13.71 6.68
CA ILE A 56 -11.29 -14.09 7.78
C ILE A 56 -12.12 -14.47 9.01
N LYS A 57 -13.17 -13.69 9.31
CA LYS A 57 -14.05 -13.91 10.46
C LYS A 57 -14.91 -15.17 10.32
N THR A 58 -15.44 -15.47 9.13
CA THR A 58 -16.22 -16.71 8.88
C THR A 58 -15.38 -17.96 9.10
N ARG A 59 -14.06 -17.88 8.91
CA ARG A 59 -13.09 -18.94 9.22
C ARG A 59 -12.74 -19.04 10.71
N GLY A 60 -13.35 -18.22 11.58
CA GLY A 60 -13.08 -18.22 13.02
C GLY A 60 -11.75 -17.58 13.41
N ILE A 61 -11.12 -16.83 12.49
CA ILE A 61 -9.86 -16.14 12.76
C ILE A 61 -10.16 -14.79 13.40
N SER A 62 -9.59 -14.58 14.57
CA SER A 62 -9.74 -13.39 15.39
C SER A 62 -8.38 -12.99 15.95
N ILE A 63 -8.30 -11.83 16.61
CA ILE A 63 -7.06 -11.37 17.23
C ILE A 63 -6.49 -12.36 18.25
N ASN A 64 -7.36 -13.15 18.90
CA ASN A 64 -7.00 -14.11 19.94
C ASN A 64 -6.69 -15.51 19.38
N THR A 65 -7.26 -15.86 18.23
CA THR A 65 -7.05 -17.16 17.59
C THR A 65 -5.99 -17.12 16.49
N PHE A 66 -5.64 -15.92 16.02
CA PHE A 66 -4.58 -15.69 15.06
C PHE A 66 -3.22 -16.11 15.62
N SER A 67 -2.49 -16.88 14.82
CA SER A 67 -1.13 -17.28 15.14
C SER A 67 -0.30 -17.39 13.86
N THR A 68 0.98 -17.11 14.00
CA THR A 68 1.97 -17.29 12.95
C THR A 68 3.14 -18.10 13.49
N LYS A 69 3.87 -18.75 12.59
CA LYS A 69 5.14 -19.41 12.91
C LYS A 69 6.15 -19.04 11.86
N THR A 70 7.32 -18.58 12.27
CA THR A 70 8.44 -18.27 11.36
C THR A 70 9.54 -19.30 11.48
N ILE A 71 10.28 -19.52 10.39
CA ILE A 71 11.52 -20.32 10.38
C ILE A 71 12.52 -19.71 9.40
N ASP A 72 13.81 -19.92 9.65
CA ASP A 72 14.83 -19.88 8.61
C ASP A 72 14.69 -21.17 7.77
N CYS A 73 14.60 -21.02 6.47
CA CYS A 73 14.46 -22.13 5.53
C CYS A 73 15.53 -22.12 4.43
N THR A 74 16.64 -21.40 4.63
CA THR A 74 17.74 -21.26 3.65
C THR A 74 18.23 -22.61 3.14
N GLU A 75 18.41 -23.58 4.04
CA GLU A 75 18.84 -24.95 3.71
C GLU A 75 17.86 -25.71 2.82
N ILE A 76 16.55 -25.44 2.92
CA ILE A 76 15.53 -26.05 2.06
C ILE A 76 15.75 -25.62 0.59
N PHE A 77 16.23 -24.40 0.41
CA PHE A 77 16.43 -23.73 -0.88
C PHE A 77 17.87 -23.78 -1.40
N ALA A 78 18.79 -24.46 -0.71
CA ALA A 78 20.21 -24.52 -1.09
C ALA A 78 20.47 -25.00 -2.54
N LYS A 79 19.55 -25.80 -3.11
CA LYS A 79 19.59 -26.30 -4.50
C LYS A 79 18.36 -25.92 -5.31
N THR A 80 17.73 -24.79 -4.97
CA THR A 80 16.50 -24.36 -5.63
C THR A 80 16.70 -24.02 -7.09
N LYS A 81 15.66 -24.27 -7.89
CA LYS A 81 15.57 -23.82 -9.28
C LYS A 81 14.94 -22.44 -9.42
N SER A 82 14.35 -21.91 -8.35
CA SER A 82 13.85 -20.54 -8.31
C SER A 82 15.02 -19.59 -8.47
N LYS A 83 15.13 -18.94 -9.64
CA LYS A 83 16.27 -18.05 -9.95
C LYS A 83 16.42 -16.93 -8.92
N PRO A 84 15.35 -16.22 -8.49
CA PRO A 84 15.49 -15.12 -7.53
C PRO A 84 16.08 -15.56 -6.19
N ILE A 85 15.63 -16.70 -5.66
CA ILE A 85 16.11 -17.24 -4.38
C ILE A 85 17.54 -17.77 -4.53
N ALA A 86 17.82 -18.53 -5.59
CA ALA A 86 19.15 -19.08 -5.83
C ALA A 86 20.21 -17.99 -5.97
N GLU A 87 19.89 -16.90 -6.68
CA GLU A 87 20.79 -15.75 -6.83
C GLU A 87 20.97 -14.97 -5.51
N ALA A 88 19.93 -14.87 -4.69
CA ALA A 88 20.03 -14.23 -3.39
C ALA A 88 20.92 -15.03 -2.43
N ILE A 89 20.73 -16.35 -2.33
CA ILE A 89 21.55 -17.24 -1.48
C ILE A 89 23.03 -17.18 -1.89
N LYS A 90 23.33 -17.15 -3.20
CA LYS A 90 24.72 -16.98 -3.70
C LYS A 90 25.38 -15.69 -3.23
N LYS A 91 24.59 -14.65 -2.92
CA LYS A 91 25.05 -13.36 -2.38
C LYS A 91 25.06 -13.32 -0.85
N GLY A 92 24.82 -14.45 -0.18
CA GLY A 92 24.80 -14.56 1.28
C GLY A 92 23.45 -14.22 1.92
N ALA A 93 22.37 -14.12 1.14
CA ALA A 93 21.05 -13.86 1.69
C ALA A 93 20.48 -15.07 2.45
N VAL A 94 19.68 -14.77 3.47
CA VAL A 94 18.87 -15.73 4.22
C VAL A 94 17.48 -15.83 3.60
N VAL A 95 16.86 -17.00 3.65
CA VAL A 95 15.46 -17.21 3.26
C VAL A 95 14.62 -17.45 4.51
N GLY A 96 13.67 -16.56 4.75
CA GLY A 96 12.70 -16.66 5.84
C GLY A 96 11.33 -17.11 5.34
N ALA A 97 10.67 -17.96 6.12
CA ALA A 97 9.30 -18.37 5.86
C ALA A 97 8.38 -18.06 7.04
N ILE A 98 7.14 -17.67 6.74
CA ILE A 98 6.06 -17.49 7.72
C ILE A 98 4.86 -18.35 7.35
N LYS A 99 4.40 -19.16 8.31
CA LYS A 99 3.08 -19.78 8.29
C LYS A 99 2.05 -18.83 8.86
N ILE A 100 0.92 -18.71 8.18
CA ILE A 100 -0.23 -17.88 8.56
C ILE A 100 -1.43 -18.80 8.74
N CYS A 101 -1.78 -19.09 9.99
CA CYS A 101 -2.78 -20.10 10.30
C CYS A 101 -4.19 -19.72 9.78
N GLY A 102 -4.87 -20.65 9.10
CA GLY A 102 -6.23 -20.45 8.57
C GLY A 102 -6.34 -19.54 7.32
N PHE A 103 -5.22 -19.04 6.81
CA PHE A 103 -5.20 -18.02 5.76
C PHE A 103 -5.21 -18.55 4.32
N ALA A 104 -5.35 -19.86 4.11
CA ALA A 104 -5.29 -20.50 2.78
C ALA A 104 -6.13 -19.78 1.73
N GLY A 105 -5.50 -19.39 0.62
CA GLY A 105 -6.12 -18.67 -0.49
C GLY A 105 -6.35 -17.18 -0.28
N LEU A 106 -6.24 -16.66 0.95
CA LEU A 106 -6.55 -15.26 1.25
C LEU A 106 -5.45 -14.29 0.84
N LEU A 107 -4.20 -14.75 0.68
CA LEU A 107 -3.15 -13.89 0.11
C LEU A 107 -3.45 -13.55 -1.36
N ASN A 108 -4.14 -14.45 -2.07
CA ASN A 108 -4.58 -14.22 -3.44
C ASN A 108 -5.94 -13.52 -3.57
N TYR A 109 -6.53 -13.09 -2.45
CA TYR A 109 -7.78 -12.34 -2.47
C TYR A 109 -7.63 -11.05 -3.27
N LYS A 110 -8.46 -10.83 -4.28
CA LYS A 110 -8.41 -9.63 -5.12
C LYS A 110 -8.87 -8.41 -4.32
N ILE A 111 -8.00 -7.41 -4.21
CA ILE A 111 -8.31 -6.15 -3.55
C ILE A 111 -8.59 -5.04 -4.56
N SER A 112 -8.06 -5.16 -5.76
CA SER A 112 -8.25 -4.24 -6.89
C SER A 112 -8.14 -5.06 -8.18
N PRO A 113 -8.58 -4.58 -9.37
CA PRO A 113 -8.58 -5.42 -10.58
C PRO A 113 -7.24 -6.10 -10.86
N ASN A 114 -6.14 -5.39 -10.66
CA ASN A 114 -4.80 -5.90 -10.95
C ASN A 114 -4.00 -6.28 -9.70
N ARG A 115 -4.59 -6.24 -8.51
CA ARG A 115 -3.87 -6.46 -7.25
C ARG A 115 -4.56 -7.44 -6.32
N THR A 116 -3.77 -8.27 -5.67
CA THR A 116 -4.20 -9.16 -4.58
C THR A 116 -3.79 -8.60 -3.22
N PHE A 117 -4.29 -9.21 -2.16
CA PHE A 117 -3.88 -8.88 -0.80
C PHE A 117 -2.37 -9.09 -0.58
N ALA A 118 -1.76 -10.09 -1.23
CA ALA A 118 -0.32 -10.27 -1.25
C ALA A 118 0.42 -9.04 -1.79
N ASP A 119 -0.15 -8.31 -2.75
CA ASP A 119 0.48 -7.08 -3.26
C ASP A 119 0.43 -5.93 -2.24
N ASP A 120 -0.59 -5.89 -1.36
CA ASP A 120 -0.63 -4.93 -0.26
C ASP A 120 0.43 -5.26 0.80
N VAL A 121 0.64 -6.55 1.07
CA VAL A 121 1.72 -7.05 1.94
C VAL A 121 3.10 -6.75 1.35
N LYS A 122 3.31 -7.01 0.05
CA LYS A 122 4.56 -6.68 -0.66
C LYS A 122 4.91 -5.20 -0.58
N GLY A 123 3.91 -4.31 -0.70
CA GLY A 123 4.10 -2.87 -0.57
C GLY A 123 4.69 -2.48 0.79
N ARG A 124 4.22 -3.10 1.87
CA ARG A 124 4.73 -2.85 3.23
C ARG A 124 6.12 -3.43 3.45
N ILE A 125 6.36 -4.66 3.00
CA ILE A 125 7.69 -5.28 3.04
C ILE A 125 8.72 -4.41 2.32
N ARG A 126 8.41 -3.93 1.12
CA ARG A 126 9.32 -3.09 0.33
C ARG A 126 9.75 -1.83 1.09
N VAL A 127 8.80 -1.17 1.74
CA VAL A 127 9.04 0.13 2.38
C VAL A 127 9.63 -0.03 3.78
N ILE A 128 9.13 -0.96 4.58
CA ILE A 128 9.46 -1.09 6.01
C ILE A 128 10.68 -1.98 6.21
N ALA A 129 10.76 -3.08 5.47
CA ALA A 129 11.86 -4.05 5.57
C ALA A 129 12.90 -3.89 4.47
N CYS A 130 12.77 -2.87 3.62
CA CYS A 130 13.71 -2.55 2.54
C CYS A 130 13.98 -3.67 1.52
N LEU A 131 13.14 -4.73 1.48
CA LEU A 131 13.22 -5.77 0.45
C LEU A 131 12.52 -5.30 -0.82
N ASP A 132 13.25 -4.56 -1.66
CA ASP A 132 12.70 -3.78 -2.77
C ASP A 132 12.95 -4.37 -4.16
N LYS A 133 13.77 -5.42 -4.26
CA LYS A 133 14.07 -6.12 -5.51
C LYS A 133 12.96 -7.12 -5.84
N PRO A 134 12.18 -6.92 -6.92
CA PRO A 134 11.16 -7.88 -7.31
C PRO A 134 11.80 -9.20 -7.80
N PRO A 135 11.16 -10.36 -7.57
CA PRO A 135 9.95 -10.52 -6.75
C PRO A 135 10.24 -10.34 -5.24
N ILE A 136 9.34 -9.65 -4.53
CA ILE A 136 9.54 -9.30 -3.10
C ILE A 136 9.17 -10.47 -2.17
N LEU A 137 8.15 -11.24 -2.55
CA LEU A 137 7.55 -12.29 -1.74
C LEU A 137 6.94 -13.35 -2.65
N PHE A 138 7.12 -14.62 -2.27
CA PHE A 138 6.34 -15.73 -2.80
C PHE A 138 5.40 -16.28 -1.74
N HIS A 139 4.28 -16.85 -2.16
CA HIS A 139 3.34 -17.46 -1.23
C HIS A 139 2.64 -18.67 -1.81
N SER A 140 2.16 -19.55 -0.94
CA SER A 140 1.57 -20.85 -1.28
C SER A 140 0.26 -20.78 -2.05
N ASP A 141 -0.36 -19.61 -2.14
CA ASP A 141 -1.68 -19.45 -2.78
C ASP A 141 -1.58 -19.14 -4.28
N ALA A 142 -0.37 -18.86 -4.78
CA ALA A 142 -0.09 -18.54 -6.18
C ALA A 142 0.95 -19.50 -6.78
N GLU A 143 0.97 -19.56 -8.11
CA GLU A 143 1.98 -20.27 -8.89
C GLU A 143 2.52 -19.33 -9.97
N ALA A 144 3.83 -19.35 -10.20
CA ALA A 144 4.50 -18.66 -11.31
C ALA A 144 5.79 -19.40 -11.68
N GLU A 145 6.38 -19.08 -12.84
CA GLU A 145 7.54 -19.80 -13.39
C GLU A 145 8.76 -19.80 -12.44
N ASP A 146 9.02 -18.67 -11.78
CA ASP A 146 10.16 -18.52 -10.85
C ASP A 146 9.85 -18.97 -9.41
N TYR A 147 8.67 -19.53 -9.13
CA TYR A 147 8.32 -19.99 -7.78
C TYR A 147 9.08 -21.27 -7.39
N PRO A 148 9.21 -21.54 -6.09
CA PRO A 148 9.64 -22.84 -5.60
C PRO A 148 8.83 -23.99 -6.19
N ASP A 149 9.49 -25.14 -6.35
CA ASP A 149 8.81 -26.33 -6.85
C ASP A 149 7.88 -26.96 -5.79
N LYS A 150 7.05 -27.91 -6.23
CA LYS A 150 6.10 -28.60 -5.35
C LYS A 150 6.79 -29.35 -4.20
N LYS A 151 8.02 -29.85 -4.39
CA LYS A 151 8.77 -30.58 -3.36
C LYS A 151 9.31 -29.61 -2.30
N GLU A 152 9.78 -28.44 -2.70
CA GLU A 152 10.22 -27.36 -1.81
C GLU A 152 9.06 -26.85 -0.96
N TRP A 153 7.90 -26.58 -1.58
CA TRP A 153 6.69 -26.22 -0.83
C TRP A 153 6.25 -27.32 0.15
N GLN A 154 6.35 -28.59 -0.23
CA GLN A 154 6.07 -29.72 0.67
C GLN A 154 7.04 -29.79 1.85
N LYS A 155 8.34 -29.56 1.63
CA LYS A 155 9.35 -29.49 2.70
C LYS A 155 9.03 -28.34 3.66
N LEU A 156 8.70 -27.16 3.14
CA LEU A 156 8.29 -26.01 3.95
C LEU A 156 7.03 -26.30 4.78
N LYS A 157 6.00 -26.89 4.17
CA LYS A 157 4.77 -27.29 4.87
C LYS A 157 5.08 -28.22 6.05
N LYS A 158 5.97 -29.21 5.85
CA LYS A 158 6.41 -30.11 6.92
C LYS A 158 7.19 -29.37 8.01
N ALA A 159 8.17 -28.54 7.66
CA ALA A 159 9.00 -27.81 8.62
C ALA A 159 8.17 -26.82 9.48
N LEU A 160 7.16 -26.18 8.89
CA LEU A 160 6.26 -25.25 9.57
C LEU A 160 5.10 -25.94 10.30
N ASN A 161 4.95 -27.27 10.15
CA ASN A 161 3.75 -28.01 10.55
C ASN A 161 2.48 -27.28 10.07
N ALA A 162 2.45 -26.95 8.78
CA ALA A 162 1.35 -26.25 8.13
C ALA A 162 0.31 -27.26 7.61
N ASN A 163 -0.96 -26.98 7.89
CA ASN A 163 -2.07 -27.77 7.39
C ASN A 163 -2.63 -27.16 6.07
N TYR A 164 -3.69 -27.74 5.52
CA TYR A 164 -4.29 -27.29 4.26
C TYR A 164 -5.06 -25.97 4.37
N THR A 165 -5.42 -25.54 5.59
CA THR A 165 -6.09 -24.27 5.86
C THR A 165 -5.11 -23.12 6.04
N ASP A 166 -3.80 -23.39 6.12
CA ASP A 166 -2.77 -22.38 6.34
C ASP A 166 -2.18 -21.88 5.01
N SER A 167 -1.78 -20.61 4.98
CA SER A 167 -0.91 -20.08 3.93
C SER A 167 0.54 -20.00 4.42
N ILE A 168 1.48 -20.10 3.49
CA ILE A 168 2.90 -19.87 3.72
C ILE A 168 3.35 -18.74 2.82
N ALA A 169 4.10 -17.79 3.36
CA ALA A 169 4.85 -16.81 2.57
C ALA A 169 6.35 -16.95 2.83
N ILE A 170 7.15 -16.63 1.82
CA ILE A 170 8.61 -16.62 1.91
C ILE A 170 9.16 -15.29 1.37
N VAL A 171 10.22 -14.84 2.03
CA VAL A 171 10.99 -13.63 1.72
C VAL A 171 12.47 -13.96 1.85
N TRP A 172 13.33 -13.19 1.20
CA TRP A 172 14.76 -13.41 1.23
C TRP A 172 15.53 -12.09 1.16
N GLY A 173 16.69 -12.04 1.79
CA GLY A 173 17.50 -10.83 1.91
C GLY A 173 18.53 -10.93 3.03
N GLU A 174 18.99 -9.80 3.52
CA GLU A 174 19.81 -9.76 4.74
C GLU A 174 18.98 -10.22 5.95
N ASN A 175 19.63 -10.84 6.94
CA ASN A 175 18.93 -11.46 8.06
C ASN A 175 18.04 -10.47 8.83
N GLU A 176 18.49 -9.23 9.04
CA GLU A 176 17.72 -8.21 9.74
C GLU A 176 16.48 -7.77 8.95
N ASP A 177 16.64 -7.55 7.64
CA ASP A 177 15.55 -7.21 6.74
C ASP A 177 14.53 -8.35 6.63
N VAL A 178 14.98 -9.61 6.55
CA VAL A 178 14.11 -10.79 6.54
C VAL A 178 13.29 -10.88 7.83
N ASN A 179 13.91 -10.70 8.99
CA ASN A 179 13.19 -10.71 10.26
C ASN A 179 12.17 -9.56 10.38
N THR A 180 12.53 -8.39 9.86
CA THR A 180 11.62 -7.24 9.76
C THR A 180 10.45 -7.54 8.83
N ALA A 181 10.71 -8.13 7.66
CA ALA A 181 9.68 -8.50 6.70
C ALA A 181 8.71 -9.54 7.26
N LEU A 182 9.21 -10.59 7.94
CA LEU A 182 8.36 -11.61 8.58
C LEU A 182 7.46 -11.00 9.66
N SER A 183 8.00 -10.07 10.46
CA SER A 183 7.24 -9.32 11.46
C SER A 183 6.17 -8.44 10.82
N GLU A 184 6.53 -7.75 9.72
CA GLU A 184 5.62 -6.86 9.00
C GLU A 184 4.49 -7.63 8.30
N ILE A 185 4.76 -8.82 7.75
CA ILE A 185 3.72 -9.72 7.24
C ILE A 185 2.73 -10.04 8.35
N ALA A 186 3.21 -10.44 9.54
CA ALA A 186 2.34 -10.77 10.66
C ALA A 186 1.49 -9.55 11.09
N ILE A 187 2.09 -8.35 11.15
CA ILE A 187 1.39 -7.10 11.46
C ILE A 187 0.30 -6.82 10.44
N ARG A 188 0.61 -6.87 9.14
CA ARG A 188 -0.36 -6.56 8.09
C ARG A 188 -1.52 -7.56 8.03
N ILE A 189 -1.25 -8.84 8.28
CA ILE A 189 -2.29 -9.85 8.42
C ILE A 189 -3.18 -9.55 9.62
N LYS A 190 -2.57 -9.22 10.78
CA LYS A 190 -3.29 -8.83 11.98
C LYS A 190 -4.19 -7.62 11.74
N GLU A 191 -3.72 -6.63 11.00
CA GLU A 191 -4.53 -5.48 10.58
C GLU A 191 -5.71 -5.89 9.69
N ALA A 192 -5.55 -6.87 8.78
CA ALA A 192 -6.65 -7.35 7.94
C ALA A 192 -7.78 -8.04 8.74
N ILE A 193 -7.46 -8.64 9.88
CA ILE A 193 -8.45 -9.17 10.84
C ILE A 193 -9.28 -8.01 11.45
N VAL A 194 -8.64 -6.86 11.70
CA VAL A 194 -9.28 -5.69 12.31
C VAL A 194 -10.05 -4.87 11.28
N GLY A 195 -9.47 -4.62 10.10
CA GLY A 195 -10.07 -3.85 9.01
C GLY A 195 -9.04 -3.18 8.10
N ILE A 196 -9.33 -1.93 7.72
CA ILE A 196 -8.46 -1.15 6.84
C ILE A 196 -7.51 -0.33 7.73
N PRO A 197 -6.19 -0.42 7.53
CA PRO A 197 -5.24 0.42 8.27
C PRO A 197 -5.33 1.89 7.82
N ASN A 198 -5.11 2.80 8.77
CA ASN A 198 -4.88 4.22 8.51
C ASN A 198 -3.44 4.40 8.02
N GLU A 199 -3.26 4.73 6.74
CA GLU A 199 -1.94 4.80 6.11
C GLU A 199 -1.88 5.85 4.99
N THR A 200 -0.66 6.24 4.62
CA THR A 200 -0.41 7.02 3.41
C THR A 200 -0.04 6.06 2.29
N ARG A 201 -0.57 6.32 1.09
CA ARG A 201 -0.37 5.55 -0.13
C ARG A 201 0.15 6.43 -1.25
N GLN A 202 0.86 5.81 -2.20
CA GLN A 202 1.38 6.44 -3.41
C GLN A 202 0.58 6.01 -4.64
N VAL A 203 0.61 6.84 -5.67
CA VAL A 203 -0.07 6.58 -6.94
C VAL A 203 0.79 5.67 -7.82
N LEU A 204 0.22 4.56 -8.28
CA LEU A 204 0.82 3.74 -9.33
C LEU A 204 0.49 4.28 -10.73
N THR A 205 1.29 3.91 -11.72
CA THR A 205 1.05 4.26 -13.14
C THR A 205 -0.28 3.76 -13.67
N THR A 206 -0.81 2.66 -13.11
CA THR A 206 -2.14 2.10 -13.42
C THR A 206 -3.30 2.95 -12.88
N GLY A 207 -3.02 3.90 -11.97
CA GLY A 207 -4.02 4.65 -11.21
C GLY A 207 -4.49 3.95 -9.94
N GLU A 208 -4.02 2.73 -9.65
CA GLU A 208 -4.20 2.09 -8.34
C GLU A 208 -3.22 2.71 -7.31
N THR A 209 -3.37 2.34 -6.04
CA THR A 209 -2.56 2.88 -4.94
C THR A 209 -1.70 1.81 -4.30
N ASP A 210 -0.48 2.15 -3.88
CA ASP A 210 0.41 1.27 -3.12
C ASP A 210 0.80 1.88 -1.78
N PHE A 211 1.23 1.05 -0.84
CA PHE A 211 1.73 1.54 0.44
C PHE A 211 2.90 2.51 0.24
N GLU A 212 2.88 3.62 0.96
CA GLU A 212 3.96 4.61 0.99
C GLU A 212 4.58 4.69 2.38
N ARG A 213 3.76 4.80 3.43
CA ARG A 213 4.20 4.88 4.83
C ARG A 213 3.01 4.81 5.77
N ILE A 214 3.27 4.53 7.04
CA ILE A 214 2.30 4.68 8.12
C ILE A 214 1.95 6.18 8.28
N LEU A 215 0.69 6.50 8.58
CA LEU A 215 0.27 7.88 8.81
C LEU A 215 1.03 8.47 10.02
N PRO A 216 1.64 9.66 9.89
CA PRO A 216 2.29 10.31 11.01
C PRO A 216 1.26 10.73 12.06
N GLY A 217 1.68 10.78 13.32
CA GLY A 217 0.85 11.27 14.42
C GLY A 217 0.43 12.74 14.24
N PRO A 218 -0.49 13.24 15.09
CA PRO A 218 -0.99 14.60 14.99
C PRO A 218 0.15 15.63 15.10
N ASN A 219 0.14 16.62 14.20
CA ASN A 219 1.10 17.72 14.23
C ASN A 219 0.90 18.55 15.50
N ARG A 220 2.00 18.82 16.22
CA ARG A 220 2.03 19.78 17.33
C ARG A 220 2.42 21.15 16.76
N MET A 221 1.51 22.11 16.81
CA MET A 221 1.75 23.49 16.39
C MET A 221 1.95 24.38 17.64
N TYR A 222 2.83 25.37 17.55
CA TYR A 222 2.99 26.43 18.55
C TYR A 222 3.01 27.80 17.85
N PRO A 223 2.62 28.89 18.52
CA PRO A 223 2.70 30.24 17.95
C PRO A 223 4.14 30.59 17.57
N ASP A 224 4.34 31.08 16.35
CA ASP A 224 5.60 31.69 15.93
C ASP A 224 5.73 33.05 16.62
N THR A 225 6.68 33.16 17.56
CA THR A 225 6.92 34.38 18.33
C THR A 225 7.89 35.34 17.66
N ASP A 226 8.60 34.89 16.61
CA ASP A 226 9.59 35.70 15.91
C ASP A 226 8.91 36.67 14.93
N SER A 227 7.72 36.30 14.44
CA SER A 227 6.92 37.09 13.52
C SER A 227 5.85 37.89 14.25
N ALA A 228 5.81 39.21 14.03
CA ALA A 228 4.70 40.03 14.50
C ALA A 228 3.38 39.65 13.78
N PRO A 229 2.23 39.71 14.46
CA PRO A 229 0.93 39.54 13.81
C PRO A 229 0.73 40.55 12.67
N ILE A 230 0.22 40.10 11.52
CA ILE A 230 -0.05 40.95 10.36
C ILE A 230 -1.53 41.36 10.36
N PRO A 231 -1.88 42.62 10.67
CA PRO A 231 -3.27 43.08 10.64
C PRO A 231 -3.77 43.21 9.19
N ILE A 232 -4.99 42.73 8.92
CA ILE A 232 -5.66 42.87 7.63
C ILE A 232 -6.83 43.85 7.79
N SER A 233 -6.76 45.03 7.16
CA SER A 233 -7.81 46.05 7.26
C SER A 233 -8.99 45.76 6.31
N ASN A 234 -10.17 46.28 6.64
CA ASN A 234 -11.35 46.19 5.76
C ASN A 234 -11.13 46.92 4.43
N THR A 235 -10.43 48.07 4.45
CA THR A 235 -10.09 48.82 3.22
C THR A 235 -9.22 48.01 2.26
N LEU A 236 -8.24 47.25 2.77
CA LEU A 236 -7.41 46.36 1.96
C LEU A 236 -8.21 45.19 1.39
N LEU A 237 -9.14 44.64 2.17
CA LEU A 237 -10.00 43.54 1.73
C LEU A 237 -10.94 43.98 0.59
N GLU A 238 -11.54 45.16 0.71
CA GLU A 238 -12.43 45.75 -0.30
C GLU A 238 -11.69 46.07 -1.59
N ASP A 239 -10.50 46.67 -1.50
CA ASP A 239 -9.63 46.92 -2.66
C ASP A 239 -9.32 45.61 -3.41
N ILE A 240 -8.87 44.56 -2.71
CA ILE A 240 -8.55 43.27 -3.32
C ILE A 240 -9.78 42.63 -3.97
N LYS A 241 -10.95 42.68 -3.32
CA LYS A 241 -12.20 42.15 -3.87
C LYS A 241 -12.60 42.84 -5.18
N SER A 242 -12.41 44.16 -5.26
CA SER A 242 -12.77 44.95 -6.46
C SER A 242 -11.95 44.60 -7.70
N ARG A 243 -10.74 44.03 -7.50
CA ARG A 243 -9.77 43.74 -8.55
C ARG A 243 -9.43 42.25 -8.68
N LEU A 244 -10.32 41.37 -8.22
CA LEU A 244 -10.13 39.93 -8.37
C LEU A 244 -9.99 39.57 -9.86
N PRO A 245 -8.94 38.82 -10.24
CA PRO A 245 -8.79 38.39 -11.62
C PRO A 245 -9.93 37.44 -11.99
N HIS A 246 -10.37 37.49 -13.25
CA HIS A 246 -11.34 36.54 -13.74
C HIS A 246 -10.77 35.11 -13.72
N SER A 247 -11.64 34.14 -13.46
CA SER A 247 -11.31 32.72 -13.60
C SER A 247 -10.87 32.42 -15.04
N PRO A 248 -9.94 31.48 -15.28
CA PRO A 248 -9.58 31.06 -16.63
C PRO A 248 -10.79 30.76 -17.52
N TYR A 249 -11.86 30.16 -16.97
CA TYR A 249 -13.09 29.84 -17.70
C TYR A 249 -13.74 31.06 -18.38
N PHE A 250 -13.71 32.23 -17.74
CA PHE A 250 -14.28 33.46 -18.30
C PHE A 250 -13.73 33.78 -19.69
N TYR A 251 -12.43 33.53 -19.91
CA TYR A 251 -11.76 33.81 -21.18
C TYR A 251 -11.98 32.74 -22.24
N VAL A 252 -12.36 31.51 -21.87
CA VAL A 252 -12.55 30.40 -22.82
C VAL A 252 -14.02 30.20 -23.22
N THR A 253 -14.96 30.64 -22.37
CA THR A 253 -16.41 30.46 -22.59
C THR A 253 -16.90 31.03 -23.95
N PRO A 254 -16.45 32.21 -24.42
CA PRO A 254 -16.90 32.77 -25.70
C PRO A 254 -16.58 31.90 -26.92
N TYR A 255 -15.52 31.07 -26.84
CA TYR A 255 -15.08 30.23 -27.96
C TYR A 255 -15.83 28.89 -28.06
N PHE A 256 -16.50 28.45 -26.99
CA PHE A 256 -17.28 27.19 -27.00
C PHE A 256 -18.72 27.37 -27.50
N TYR A 257 -19.26 28.59 -27.45
CA TYR A 257 -20.63 28.88 -27.90
C TYR A 257 -20.72 29.36 -29.35
N THR A 258 -19.59 29.57 -30.03
CA THR A 258 -19.53 30.00 -31.44
C THR A 258 -19.48 28.85 -32.45
N GLU A 259 -19.33 27.59 -32.04
CA GLU A 259 -19.32 26.43 -32.96
C GLU A 259 -20.64 25.62 -32.97
N PHE A 260 -21.68 26.07 -32.27
CA PHE A 260 -22.99 25.38 -32.21
C PHE A 260 -24.18 26.23 -32.70
N PHE A 261 -23.92 27.26 -33.51
CA PHE A 261 -24.97 27.99 -34.24
C PHE A 261 -24.60 28.13 -35.71
#